data_AF-A0A7K5UQR0-F1
#
_entry.id   AF-A0A7K5UQR0-F1
#
_cell.length_a   1.000
_cell.length_b   1.000
_cell.length_c   1.000
_cell.angle_alpha   90.00
_cell.angle_beta   90.00
_cell.angle_gamma   90.00
#
_symmetry.space_group_name_H-M   'P 1'
#
loop_
_entity.id
_entity.type
_entity.pdbx_description
1 polymer ?
#
loop_
_entity_poly.entity_id
_entity_poly.type
_entity_poly.pdbx_seq_one_letter_code
_entity_poly.pdbx_strand_id
1 'polypeptide(L)'
;MFLAVFLALLGASRAFSTCRTLDLEAARRKRIEAVRGQILSKLRLPEPPPDPPPAPALPEDVRALYNSTRELLRQRALTRPPDDPEDYYAKELHRFPMETPG
;
A
#
# COMPACT_ATOMS: atom_id res chain seq x y z
N MET A 1 54.79 8.63 -5.93
CA MET A 1 54.00 9.83 -5.57
C MET A 1 52.63 9.88 -6.24
N PHE A 2 52.49 9.58 -7.54
CA PHE A 2 51.20 9.61 -8.27
C PHE A 2 50.10 8.71 -7.67
N LEU A 3 50.44 7.51 -7.19
CA LEU A 3 49.49 6.56 -6.60
C LEU A 3 48.82 7.11 -5.32
N ALA A 4 49.59 7.76 -4.46
CA ALA A 4 49.10 8.33 -3.20
C ALA A 4 48.15 9.51 -3.46
N VAL A 5 48.46 10.34 -4.46
CA VAL A 5 47.59 11.44 -4.90
C VAL A 5 46.28 10.90 -5.46
N PHE A 6 46.34 9.83 -6.25
CA PHE A 6 45.14 9.19 -6.82
C PHE A 6 44.22 8.60 -5.74
N LEU A 7 44.81 7.92 -4.74
CA LEU A 7 44.08 7.42 -3.57
C LEU A 7 43.41 8.54 -2.75
N ALA A 8 44.10 9.67 -2.58
CA ALA A 8 43.56 10.83 -1.88
C ALA A 8 42.37 11.46 -2.63
N LEU A 9 42.44 11.59 -3.96
CA LEU A 9 41.33 12.09 -4.78
C LEU A 9 40.10 11.16 -4.75
N LEU A 10 40.31 9.84 -4.74
CA LEU A 10 39.22 8.85 -4.62
C LEU A 10 38.54 8.89 -3.23
N GLY A 11 39.32 9.14 -2.18
CA GLY A 11 38.78 9.34 -0.83
C GLY A 11 37.97 10.64 -0.73
N ALA A 12 38.47 11.73 -1.31
CA ALA A 12 37.79 13.02 -1.35
C ALA A 12 36.49 12.98 -2.16
N SER A 13 36.45 12.28 -3.30
CA SER A 13 35.23 12.16 -4.12
C SER A 13 34.12 11.37 -3.42
N ARG A 14 34.45 10.38 -2.57
CA ARG A 14 33.46 9.72 -1.69
C ARG A 14 32.94 10.63 -0.59
N ALA A 15 33.74 11.59 -0.11
CA ALA A 15 33.33 12.57 0.89
C ALA A 15 32.41 13.67 0.32
N PHE A 16 32.48 13.95 -0.98
CA PHE A 16 31.56 14.87 -1.68
C PHE A 16 30.23 14.21 -2.10
N SER A 17 30.13 12.87 -2.03
CA SER A 17 28.86 12.18 -2.23
C SER A 17 28.05 12.20 -0.93
N THR A 18 27.13 13.15 -0.83
CA THR A 18 26.23 13.32 0.33
C THR A 18 25.15 12.23 0.42
N CYS A 19 25.05 11.35 -0.59
CA CYS A 19 24.09 10.25 -0.63
C CYS A 19 24.62 9.04 0.17
N ARG A 20 24.11 8.86 1.38
CA ARG A 20 24.28 7.63 2.17
C ARG A 20 23.77 6.44 1.35
N THR A 21 24.50 5.32 1.35
CA THR A 21 24.04 4.07 0.74
C THR A 21 22.70 3.68 1.36
N LEU A 22 21.64 3.68 0.54
CA LEU A 22 20.29 3.37 0.97
C LEU A 22 20.15 1.85 1.16
N ASP A 23 19.91 1.42 2.39
CA ASP A 23 19.53 0.05 2.68
C ASP A 23 18.06 -0.15 2.32
N LEU A 24 17.82 -0.68 1.12
CA LEU A 24 16.49 -0.96 0.59
C LEU A 24 15.74 -2.00 1.43
N GLU A 25 16.45 -2.94 2.06
CA GLU A 25 15.82 -3.96 2.90
C GLU A 25 15.31 -3.34 4.21
N ALA A 26 16.11 -2.47 4.84
CA ALA A 26 15.66 -1.72 6.01
C ALA A 26 14.47 -0.80 5.68
N ALA A 27 14.50 -0.13 4.52
CA ALA A 27 13.39 0.71 4.07
C ALA A 27 12.12 -0.11 3.80
N ARG A 28 12.26 -1.30 3.18
CA ARG A 28 11.15 -2.22 2.91
C ARG A 28 10.51 -2.72 4.19
N ARG A 29 11.29 -3.10 5.20
CA ARG A 29 10.79 -3.54 6.51
C ARG A 29 9.96 -2.44 7.19
N LYS A 30 10.49 -1.22 7.24
CA LYS A 30 9.77 -0.05 7.77
C LYS A 30 8.46 0.21 7.01
N ARG A 31 8.48 0.03 5.69
CA ARG A 31 7.27 0.20 4.87
C ARG A 31 6.22 -0.87 5.18
N ILE A 32 6.62 -2.12 5.39
CA ILE A 32 5.70 -3.22 5.77
C ILE A 32 5.02 -2.90 7.11
N GLU A 33 5.77 -2.44 8.11
CA GLU A 33 5.22 -2.05 9.41
C GLU A 33 4.27 -0.86 9.31
N ALA A 34 4.64 0.16 8.52
CA ALA A 34 3.77 1.31 8.27
C ALA A 34 2.46 0.91 7.57
N VAL A 35 2.53 0.05 6.55
CA VAL A 35 1.34 -0.45 5.85
C VAL A 35 0.47 -1.31 6.76
N ARG A 36 1.07 -2.14 7.63
CA ARG A 36 0.33 -2.90 8.64
C ARG A 36 -0.49 -1.99 9.54
N GLY A 37 0.15 -0.96 10.12
CA GLY A 37 -0.55 0.03 10.95
C GLY A 37 -1.62 0.78 10.17
N GLN A 38 -1.34 1.16 8.93
CA GLN A 38 -2.30 1.86 8.07
C GLN A 38 -3.56 1.02 7.81
N ILE A 39 -3.42 -0.27 7.51
CA ILE A 39 -4.57 -1.17 7.27
C ILE A 39 -5.42 -1.28 8.54
N LEU A 40 -4.78 -1.54 9.69
CA LEU A 40 -5.48 -1.66 10.98
C LEU A 40 -6.22 -0.37 11.37
N SER A 41 -5.57 0.79 11.20
CA SER A 41 -6.20 2.09 11.45
C SER A 41 -7.38 2.35 10.52
N LYS A 42 -7.27 2.02 9.23
CA LYS A 42 -8.37 2.17 8.27
C LYS A 42 -9.57 1.28 8.62
N LEU A 43 -9.31 0.06 9.10
CA LEU A 43 -10.34 -0.91 9.51
C LEU A 43 -10.84 -0.70 10.96
N ARG A 44 -10.23 0.22 11.71
CA ARG A 44 -10.52 0.46 13.14
C ARG A 44 -10.32 -0.79 14.00
N LEU A 45 -9.30 -1.58 13.67
CA LEU A 45 -8.93 -2.78 14.41
C LEU A 45 -7.69 -2.48 15.27
N PRO A 46 -7.69 -2.81 16.58
CA PRO A 46 -6.52 -2.63 17.44
C PRO A 46 -5.41 -3.64 17.10
N GLU A 47 -5.79 -4.82 16.64
CA GLU A 47 -4.88 -5.91 16.28
C GLU A 47 -5.47 -6.75 15.13
N PRO A 48 -4.65 -7.55 14.42
CA PRO A 48 -5.14 -8.45 13.39
C PRO A 48 -6.17 -9.44 13.97
N PRO A 49 -7.29 -9.72 13.26
CA PRO A 49 -8.22 -10.74 13.68
C PRO A 49 -7.56 -12.12 13.64
N PRO A 50 -8.03 -13.08 14.46
CA PRO A 50 -7.53 -14.45 14.42
C PRO A 50 -7.73 -15.06 13.03
N ASP A 51 -6.86 -16.00 12.67
CA ASP A 51 -6.95 -16.69 11.39
C ASP A 51 -8.33 -17.36 11.25
N PRO A 52 -9.02 -17.15 10.11
CA PRO A 52 -10.31 -17.78 9.91
C PRO A 52 -10.12 -19.30 9.80
N PRO A 53 -11.13 -20.10 10.21
CA PRO A 53 -11.11 -21.53 9.95
C PRO A 53 -11.03 -21.80 8.44
N PRO A 54 -10.58 -22.99 8.01
CA PRO A 54 -10.60 -23.39 6.61
C PRO A 54 -12.03 -23.23 6.06
N ALA A 55 -12.24 -22.19 5.27
CA ALA A 55 -13.55 -21.84 4.75
C ALA A 55 -13.73 -22.43 3.35
N PRO A 56 -14.97 -22.81 2.97
CA PRO A 56 -15.28 -23.13 1.59
C PRO A 56 -15.08 -21.90 0.69
N ALA A 57 -15.19 -22.10 -0.62
CA ALA A 57 -15.06 -21.02 -1.58
C ALA A 57 -16.00 -19.84 -1.24
N LEU A 58 -15.50 -18.61 -1.41
CA LEU A 58 -16.26 -17.38 -1.21
C LEU A 58 -17.58 -17.40 -1.99
N PRO A 59 -18.70 -16.95 -1.38
CA PRO A 59 -19.97 -16.78 -2.08
C PRO A 59 -19.84 -15.97 -3.37
N GLU A 60 -20.66 -16.28 -4.39
CA GLU A 60 -20.58 -15.66 -5.70
C GLU A 60 -20.90 -14.16 -5.67
N ASP A 61 -21.89 -13.77 -4.87
CA ASP A 61 -22.30 -12.39 -4.63
C ASP A 61 -21.17 -11.53 -4.04
N VAL A 62 -20.45 -12.06 -3.04
CA VAL A 62 -19.26 -11.40 -2.44
C VAL A 62 -18.17 -11.23 -3.49
N ARG A 63 -17.92 -12.27 -4.30
CA ARG A 63 -16.93 -12.24 -5.38
C ARG A 63 -17.31 -11.23 -6.46
N ALA A 64 -18.59 -11.17 -6.84
CA ALA A 64 -19.12 -10.23 -7.82
C ALA A 64 -19.00 -8.79 -7.32
N LEU A 65 -19.33 -8.53 -6.05
CA LEU A 65 -19.17 -7.24 -5.39
C LEU A 65 -17.70 -6.78 -5.36
N TYR A 66 -16.78 -7.69 -5.00
CA TYR A 66 -15.35 -7.39 -5.02
C TYR A 66 -14.87 -7.05 -6.44
N ASN A 67 -15.25 -7.85 -7.44
CA ASN A 67 -14.83 -7.65 -8.82
C ASN A 67 -15.36 -6.33 -9.41
N SER A 68 -16.63 -5.99 -9.17
CA SER A 68 -17.21 -4.73 -9.65
C SER A 68 -16.54 -3.51 -8.99
N THR A 69 -16.27 -3.58 -7.69
CA THR A 69 -15.58 -2.50 -6.95
C THR A 69 -14.16 -2.33 -7.45
N ARG A 70 -13.42 -3.43 -7.66
CA ARG A 70 -12.06 -3.38 -8.18
C ARG A 70 -12.01 -2.71 -9.56
N GLU A 71 -12.96 -3.03 -10.42
CA GLU A 71 -13.03 -2.43 -11.76
C GLU A 71 -13.38 -0.94 -11.70
N LEU A 72 -14.36 -0.56 -10.88
CA LEU A 72 -14.72 0.85 -10.66
C LEU A 72 -13.53 1.66 -10.11
N LEU A 73 -12.78 1.10 -9.16
CA LEU A 73 -11.59 1.76 -8.60
C LEU A 73 -10.48 1.93 -9.63
N ARG A 74 -10.30 0.95 -10.53
CA ARG A 74 -9.34 1.07 -11.65
C ARG A 74 -9.72 2.21 -12.59
N GLN A 75 -11.00 2.32 -12.93
CA GLN A 75 -11.49 3.41 -13.79
C GLN A 75 -11.30 4.78 -13.13
N ARG A 76 -11.55 4.90 -11.82
CA ARG A 76 -11.37 6.14 -11.06
C ARG A 76 -9.92 6.51 -10.77
N ALA A 77 -8.98 5.56 -10.80
CA ALA A 77 -7.58 5.83 -10.49
C ALA A 77 -6.95 6.90 -11.41
N LEU A 78 -7.47 7.06 -12.63
CA LEU A 78 -7.01 8.04 -13.62
C LEU A 78 -7.50 9.46 -13.32
N THR A 79 -8.57 9.62 -12.53
CA THR A 79 -9.24 10.91 -12.27
C THR A 79 -9.39 11.21 -10.79
N ARG A 80 -8.65 10.49 -9.92
CA ARG A 80 -8.86 10.54 -8.48
C ARG A 80 -8.51 11.94 -7.93
N PRO A 81 -9.47 12.67 -7.34
CA PRO A 81 -9.16 13.88 -6.58
C PRO A 81 -8.34 13.52 -5.31
N PRO A 82 -7.65 14.48 -4.70
CA PRO A 82 -6.96 14.25 -3.42
C PRO A 82 -7.93 13.68 -2.37
N ASP A 83 -7.43 12.77 -1.54
CA ASP A 83 -8.22 12.12 -0.49
C ASP A 83 -8.70 13.16 0.52
N ASP A 84 -10.02 13.22 0.73
CA ASP A 84 -10.63 14.01 1.80
C ASP A 84 -10.23 13.40 3.17
N PRO A 85 -9.84 14.19 4.18
CA PRO A 85 -9.64 13.68 5.54
C PRO A 85 -10.83 12.86 6.09
N GLU A 86 -12.06 13.12 5.66
CA GLU A 86 -13.23 12.31 6.03
C GLU A 86 -13.22 10.88 5.41
N ASP A 87 -12.50 10.68 4.30
CA ASP A 87 -12.36 9.40 3.59
C ASP A 87 -11.21 8.51 4.13
N TYR A 88 -10.65 8.85 5.29
CA TYR A 88 -9.55 8.10 5.86
C TYR A 88 -9.92 6.64 6.19
N TYR A 89 -11.11 6.41 6.78
CA TYR A 89 -11.54 5.08 7.22
C TYR A 89 -12.12 4.23 6.08
N ALA A 90 -12.03 2.91 6.22
CA ALA A 90 -12.67 1.98 5.31
C ALA A 90 -14.20 2.13 5.36
N LYS A 91 -14.85 1.95 4.21
CA LYS A 91 -16.31 1.98 4.06
C LYS A 91 -16.81 0.57 3.76
N GLU A 92 -17.90 0.19 4.41
CA GLU A 92 -18.60 -1.06 4.09
C GLU A 92 -19.31 -0.93 2.74
N LEU A 93 -19.31 -2.00 1.95
CA LEU A 93 -19.86 -2.01 0.61
C LEU A 93 -21.09 -2.90 0.56
N HIS A 94 -22.20 -2.34 0.08
CA HIS A 94 -23.45 -3.05 -0.17
C HIS A 94 -23.83 -2.89 -1.64
N ARG A 95 -24.41 -3.94 -2.22
CA ARG A 95 -24.97 -3.91 -3.58
C ARG A 95 -26.46 -4.17 -3.52
N PHE A 96 -27.22 -3.23 -4.07
CA PHE A 96 -28.67 -3.35 -4.25
C PHE A 96 -28.96 -3.60 -5.73
N PRO A 97 -29.58 -4.74 -6.10
CA PRO A 97 -30.04 -4.95 -7.47
C PRO A 97 -31.17 -3.96 -7.79
N MET A 98 -31.19 -3.42 -9.02
CA MET A 98 -32.35 -2.67 -9.48
C MET A 98 -33.44 -3.64 -9.94
N GLU A 99 -34.67 -3.43 -9.49
CA GLU A 99 -35.85 -4.01 -10.12
C GLU A 99 -36.20 -3.18 -11.36
N THR A 100 -36.26 -3.82 -12.52
CA THR A 100 -36.80 -3.19 -13.72
C THR A 100 -38.32 -3.12 -13.58
N PRO A 101 -38.94 -1.93 -13.65
CA PRO A 101 -40.40 -1.84 -13.72
C PRO A 101 -40.86 -2.52 -15.02
N GLY A 102 -41.75 -3.51 -14.87
CA GLY A 102 -42.34 -4.28 -15.96
C GLY A 102 -43.41 -3.53 -16.74
#